data_AF-F9PRV2-F1
#
_entry.id   AF-F9PRV2-F1
#
_cell.length_a   1.000
_cell.length_b   1.000
_cell.length_c   1.000
_cell.angle_alpha   90.00
_cell.angle_beta   90.00
_cell.angle_gamma   90.00
#
_symmetry.space_group_name_H-M   'P 1'
#
loop_
_entity.id
_entity.type
_entity.pdbx_description
1 polymer ?
#
loop_
_entity_poly.entity_id
_entity_poly.type
_entity_poly.pdbx_seq_one_letter_code
_entity_poly.pdbx_strand_id
1 'polypeptide(L)'
;MREVVDKLVEWLRSSVKEANCKGIVYGLSGGVDSAVIAALSKLAFNDESLAIMMPINSSEEDEKDAKLVIDKFKLNAIKVDLSKTYSIFTDSVEKGDNLMAYANVKPRLRMTTLYYYGQLKNIWLLEQVINQNLLLDILLNTGIVVLILCHLWILQRRKFMNLQDFWVFPIK
;
A
#
# COMPACT_ATOMS: atom_id res chain seq x y z
N MET A 1 -24.49 -2.96 -4.97
CA MET A 1 -23.12 -3.52 -5.07
C MET A 1 -22.35 -2.97 -6.28
N ARG A 2 -22.86 -3.07 -7.52
CA ARG A 2 -22.19 -2.47 -8.72
C ARG A 2 -21.95 -0.97 -8.58
N GLU A 3 -22.96 -0.22 -8.15
CA GLU A 3 -22.85 1.24 -7.98
C GLU A 3 -21.74 1.68 -6.99
N VAL A 4 -21.47 0.88 -5.95
CA VAL A 4 -20.39 1.16 -4.99
C VAL A 4 -19.02 0.93 -5.63
N VAL A 5 -18.88 -0.13 -6.42
CA VAL A 5 -17.65 -0.45 -7.16
C VAL A 5 -17.36 0.63 -8.20
N ASP A 6 -18.37 1.07 -8.94
CA ASP A 6 -18.21 2.11 -9.97
C ASP A 6 -17.77 3.44 -9.33
N LYS A 7 -18.39 3.85 -8.22
CA LYS A 7 -17.99 5.04 -7.44
C LYS A 7 -16.55 4.94 -6.94
N LEU A 8 -16.13 3.77 -6.44
CA LEU A 8 -14.75 3.54 -5.99
C LEU A 8 -13.75 3.65 -7.15
N VAL A 9 -14.07 3.07 -8.30
CA VAL A 9 -13.23 3.13 -9.51
C VAL A 9 -13.09 4.56 -10.01
N GLU A 10 -14.18 5.32 -10.04
CA GLU A 10 -14.16 6.74 -10.42
C GLU A 10 -13.34 7.58 -9.42
N TRP A 11 -13.52 7.35 -8.12
CA TRP A 11 -12.75 8.01 -7.08
C TRP A 11 -11.25 7.72 -7.20
N LEU A 12 -10.88 6.47 -7.45
CA LEU A 12 -9.48 6.08 -7.69
C LEU A 12 -8.93 6.84 -8.91
N ARG A 13 -9.65 6.84 -10.03
CA ARG A 13 -9.23 7.53 -11.25
C ARG A 13 -9.04 9.03 -11.04
N SER A 14 -9.94 9.69 -10.31
CA SER A 14 -9.80 11.12 -9.97
C SER A 14 -8.56 11.36 -9.12
N SER A 15 -8.36 10.55 -8.08
CA SER A 15 -7.24 10.70 -7.14
C SER A 15 -5.88 10.54 -7.84
N VAL A 16 -5.76 9.56 -8.74
CA VAL A 16 -4.54 9.34 -9.53
C VAL A 16 -4.29 10.49 -10.51
N LYS A 17 -5.36 11.00 -11.14
CA LYS A 17 -5.28 12.14 -12.05
C LYS A 17 -4.85 13.43 -11.33
N GLU A 18 -5.41 13.71 -10.15
CA GLU A 18 -5.03 14.84 -9.30
C GLU A 18 -3.57 14.74 -8.83
N ALA A 19 -3.09 13.53 -8.59
CA ALA A 19 -1.69 13.27 -8.25
C ALA A 19 -0.74 13.32 -9.46
N ASN A 20 -1.25 13.53 -10.68
CA ASN A 20 -0.49 13.50 -11.93
C ASN A 20 0.29 12.18 -12.14
N CYS A 21 -0.31 11.07 -11.72
CA CYS A 21 0.22 9.71 -11.87
C CYS A 21 -0.56 8.94 -12.94
N LYS A 22 -0.03 7.78 -13.38
CA LYS A 22 -0.67 6.96 -14.42
C LYS A 22 -1.48 5.77 -13.90
N GLY A 23 -1.14 5.29 -12.72
CA GLY A 23 -1.78 4.14 -12.09
C GLY A 23 -1.42 4.08 -10.61
N ILE A 24 -1.65 2.92 -9.99
CA ILE A 24 -1.41 2.74 -8.55
C ILE A 24 -0.39 1.65 -8.24
N VAL A 25 0.39 1.84 -7.17
CA VAL A 25 1.21 0.79 -6.57
C VAL A 25 0.60 0.33 -5.25
N TYR A 26 0.55 -0.99 -5.04
CA TYR A 26 -0.02 -1.60 -3.84
C TYR A 26 0.66 -2.93 -3.50
N GLY A 27 0.61 -3.30 -2.22
CA GLY A 27 1.11 -4.59 -1.74
C GLY A 27 0.12 -5.71 -1.98
N LEU A 28 0.59 -6.86 -2.46
CA LEU A 28 -0.20 -8.08 -2.60
C LEU A 28 0.32 -9.15 -1.63
N SER A 29 -0.52 -9.52 -0.66
CA SER A 29 -0.13 -10.44 0.43
C SER A 29 -0.88 -11.77 0.42
N GLY A 30 -1.79 -12.00 -0.54
CA GLY A 30 -2.65 -13.20 -0.60
C GLY A 30 -3.93 -13.08 0.23
N GLY A 31 -4.08 -12.02 1.04
CA GLY A 31 -5.29 -11.76 1.81
C GLY A 31 -6.43 -11.17 0.98
N VAL A 32 -7.66 -11.35 1.47
CA VAL A 32 -8.90 -10.89 0.83
C VAL A 32 -8.87 -9.39 0.51
N ASP A 33 -8.39 -8.55 1.44
CA ASP A 33 -8.32 -7.10 1.24
C ASP A 33 -7.43 -6.71 0.06
N SER A 34 -6.26 -7.35 -0.05
CA SER A 34 -5.32 -7.11 -1.15
C SER A 34 -5.86 -7.61 -2.49
N ALA A 35 -6.68 -8.67 -2.48
CA ALA A 35 -7.36 -9.17 -3.68
C ALA A 35 -8.48 -8.23 -4.16
N VAL A 36 -9.21 -7.60 -3.24
CA VAL A 36 -10.21 -6.58 -3.58
C VAL A 36 -9.54 -5.36 -4.21
N ILE A 37 -8.43 -4.89 -3.61
CA ILE A 37 -7.63 -3.80 -4.19
C ILE A 37 -7.12 -4.17 -5.58
N ALA A 38 -6.63 -5.40 -5.76
CA ALA A 38 -6.15 -5.88 -7.05
C ALA A 38 -7.24 -5.84 -8.14
N ALA A 39 -8.45 -6.29 -7.80
CA ALA A 39 -9.59 -6.26 -8.71
C ALA A 39 -10.00 -4.83 -9.07
N LEU A 40 -10.12 -3.94 -8.07
CA LEU A 40 -10.44 -2.52 -8.28
C LEU A 40 -9.37 -1.82 -9.11
N SER A 41 -8.11 -2.12 -8.85
CA SER A 41 -6.97 -1.57 -9.59
C SER A 41 -7.01 -1.95 -11.06
N LYS A 42 -7.27 -3.23 -11.36
CA LYS A 42 -7.40 -3.73 -12.74
C LYS A 42 -8.56 -3.06 -13.48
N LEU A 43 -9.71 -2.87 -12.81
CA LEU A 43 -10.86 -2.16 -13.37
C LEU A 43 -10.56 -0.68 -13.63
N ALA A 44 -9.83 -0.03 -12.72
CA ALA A 44 -9.57 1.40 -12.80
C ALA A 44 -8.48 1.76 -13.82
N PHE A 45 -7.38 1.01 -13.85
CA PHE A 45 -6.14 1.40 -14.53
C PHE A 45 -5.53 0.31 -15.43
N ASN A 46 -6.16 -0.86 -15.53
CA ASN A 46 -5.65 -2.01 -16.28
C ASN A 46 -4.19 -2.36 -15.92
N ASP A 47 -3.24 -2.16 -16.82
CA ASP A 47 -1.83 -2.57 -16.68
C ASP A 47 -0.90 -1.45 -16.18
N GLU A 48 -1.43 -0.23 -16.01
CA GLU A 48 -0.70 0.93 -15.48
C GLU A 48 -0.43 0.82 -13.97
N SER A 49 -1.13 -0.09 -13.28
CA SER A 49 -0.94 -0.36 -11.87
C SER A 49 0.08 -1.47 -11.63
N LEU A 50 0.78 -1.40 -10.50
CA LEU A 50 1.79 -2.37 -10.10
C LEU A 50 1.42 -3.02 -8.76
N ALA A 51 1.26 -4.35 -8.77
CA ALA A 51 1.20 -5.15 -7.56
C ALA A 51 2.61 -5.56 -7.12
N ILE A 52 2.92 -5.46 -5.83
CA ILE A 52 4.21 -5.88 -5.29
C ILE A 52 4.01 -6.94 -4.20
N MET A 53 4.54 -8.13 -4.43
CA MET A 53 4.64 -9.19 -3.43
C MET A 53 5.90 -9.00 -2.59
N MET A 54 5.74 -8.85 -1.28
CA MET A 54 6.84 -8.51 -0.36
C MET A 54 6.94 -9.49 0.82
N PRO A 55 7.36 -10.74 0.58
CA PRO A 55 7.50 -11.74 1.63
C PRO A 55 8.61 -11.33 2.62
N ILE A 56 8.36 -11.61 3.91
CA ILE A 56 9.35 -11.50 5.00
C ILE A 56 9.15 -12.70 5.90
N ASN A 57 9.92 -13.77 5.66
CA ASN A 57 9.73 -15.08 6.32
C ASN A 57 8.24 -15.51 6.27
N SER A 58 7.60 -15.33 5.12
CA SER A 58 6.19 -15.62 4.89
C SER A 58 5.96 -17.11 4.58
N SER A 59 4.73 -17.59 4.76
CA SER A 59 4.36 -18.97 4.41
C SER A 59 4.31 -19.16 2.88
N GLU A 60 4.49 -20.39 2.42
CA GLU A 60 4.29 -20.73 1.01
C GLU A 60 2.82 -20.60 0.56
N GLU A 61 1.87 -20.68 1.49
CA GLU A 61 0.43 -20.53 1.19
C GLU A 61 0.09 -19.09 0.80
N ASP A 62 0.58 -18.09 1.53
CA ASP A 62 0.36 -16.67 1.21
C ASP A 62 0.87 -16.34 -0.21
N GLU A 63 1.99 -16.94 -0.60
CA GLU A 63 2.58 -16.77 -1.93
C GLU A 63 1.74 -17.44 -3.02
N LYS A 64 1.21 -18.65 -2.75
CA LYS A 64 0.30 -19.33 -3.67
C LYS A 64 -0.98 -18.53 -3.89
N ASP A 65 -1.58 -18.02 -2.82
CA ASP A 65 -2.81 -17.23 -2.90
C ASP A 65 -2.60 -15.91 -3.65
N ALA A 66 -1.50 -15.20 -3.37
CA ALA A 66 -1.13 -14.01 -4.13
C ALA A 66 -0.94 -14.31 -5.62
N LYS A 67 -0.32 -15.45 -5.95
CA LYS A 67 -0.14 -15.87 -7.34
C LYS A 67 -1.47 -16.19 -8.04
N LEU A 68 -2.39 -16.85 -7.35
CA LEU A 68 -3.75 -17.09 -7.87
C LEU A 68 -4.47 -15.78 -8.22
N VAL A 69 -4.33 -14.75 -7.38
CA VAL A 69 -4.90 -13.42 -7.64
C VAL A 69 -4.25 -12.76 -8.86
N ILE A 70 -2.92 -12.84 -8.99
CA ILE A 70 -2.17 -12.32 -10.15
C ILE A 70 -2.65 -12.98 -11.43
N ASP A 71 -2.73 -14.31 -11.45
CA ASP A 71 -3.09 -15.08 -12.63
C ASP A 71 -4.54 -14.85 -13.02
N LYS A 72 -5.45 -14.77 -12.03
CA LYS A 72 -6.88 -14.54 -12.26
C LYS A 72 -7.17 -13.17 -12.88
N PHE A 73 -6.52 -12.11 -12.39
CA PHE A 73 -6.76 -10.74 -12.85
C PHE A 73 -5.75 -10.27 -13.89
N LYS A 74 -4.77 -11.10 -14.26
CA LYS A 74 -3.66 -10.77 -15.17
C LYS A 74 -2.98 -9.47 -14.75
N LEU A 75 -2.54 -9.42 -13.50
CA LEU A 75 -1.95 -8.22 -12.90
C LEU A 75 -0.50 -8.04 -13.37
N ASN A 76 -0.11 -6.78 -13.56
CA ASN A 76 1.30 -6.42 -13.62
C ASN A 76 1.87 -6.48 -12.19
N ALA A 77 2.63 -7.53 -11.90
CA ALA A 77 3.09 -7.85 -10.56
C ALA A 77 4.59 -8.18 -10.51
N ILE A 78 5.24 -7.79 -9.42
CA ILE A 78 6.65 -8.13 -9.14
C ILE A 78 6.80 -8.71 -7.74
N LYS A 79 7.86 -9.50 -7.51
CA LYS A 79 8.24 -10.03 -6.21
C LYS A 79 9.51 -9.33 -5.72
N VAL A 80 9.48 -8.84 -4.48
CA VAL A 80 10.63 -8.23 -3.80
C VAL A 80 10.78 -8.91 -2.45
N ASP A 81 11.74 -9.84 -2.34
CA ASP A 81 12.02 -10.52 -1.08
C ASP A 81 12.75 -9.60 -0.11
N LEU A 82 12.11 -9.31 1.02
CA LEU A 82 12.63 -8.42 2.06
C LEU A 82 13.20 -9.18 3.26
N SER A 83 13.25 -10.52 3.21
CA SER A 83 13.72 -11.37 4.31
C SER A 83 15.17 -11.08 4.69
N LYS A 84 16.05 -10.88 3.69
CA LYS A 84 17.45 -10.49 3.92
C LYS A 84 17.55 -9.10 4.55
N THR A 85 16.82 -8.13 4.03
CA THR A 85 16.79 -6.75 4.55
C THR A 85 16.31 -6.73 6.00
N TYR A 86 15.28 -7.52 6.30
CA TYR A 86 14.77 -7.69 7.65
C TYR A 86 15.83 -8.27 8.59
N SER A 87 16.51 -9.35 8.18
CA SER A 87 17.59 -9.96 9.00
C SER A 87 18.70 -8.95 9.32
N ILE A 88 19.18 -8.22 8.31
CA ILE A 88 20.23 -7.21 8.48
C ILE A 88 19.77 -6.12 9.46
N PHE A 89 18.53 -5.65 9.33
CA PHE A 89 17.98 -4.67 10.26
C PHE A 89 17.94 -5.22 11.68
N THR A 90 17.42 -6.44 11.88
CA THR A 90 17.31 -7.05 13.22
C THR A 90 18.66 -7.35 13.86
N ASP A 91 19.71 -7.57 13.05
CA ASP A 91 21.08 -7.76 13.54
C ASP A 91 21.77 -6.43 13.89
N SER A 92 21.29 -5.31 13.33
CA SER A 92 21.87 -3.98 13.55
C SER A 92 21.32 -3.23 14.77
N VAL A 93 20.26 -3.74 15.39
CA VAL A 93 19.58 -3.11 16.52
C VAL A 93 19.81 -3.87 17.83
N GLU A 94 19.54 -3.22 18.96
CA GLU A 94 19.58 -3.87 20.27
C GLU A 94 18.58 -5.03 20.31
N LYS A 95 19.06 -6.20 20.77
CA LYS A 95 18.22 -7.39 20.93
C LYS A 95 17.45 -7.27 22.23
N GLY A 96 16.12 -7.33 22.15
CA GLY A 96 15.23 -7.42 23.30
C GLY A 96 14.18 -8.51 23.15
N ASP A 97 13.42 -8.76 24.22
CA ASP A 97 12.38 -9.81 24.27
C ASP A 97 11.04 -9.36 23.68
N ASN A 98 10.91 -8.07 23.33
CA ASN A 98 9.67 -7.52 22.79
C ASN A 98 9.46 -7.94 21.33
N LEU A 99 8.79 -9.08 21.13
CA LEU A 99 8.43 -9.60 19.81
C LEU A 99 7.64 -8.60 18.95
N MET A 100 6.88 -7.69 19.56
CA MET A 100 6.12 -6.67 18.85
C MET A 100 7.02 -5.65 18.15
N ALA A 101 8.19 -5.34 18.71
CA ALA A 101 9.17 -4.47 18.07
C ALA A 101 9.62 -5.05 16.72
N TYR A 102 9.97 -6.35 16.69
CA TYR A 102 10.35 -7.06 15.48
C TYR A 102 9.20 -7.23 14.49
N ALA A 103 7.98 -7.51 14.98
CA ALA A 103 6.80 -7.64 14.12
C ALA A 103 6.48 -6.32 13.38
N ASN A 104 6.66 -5.19 14.08
CA ASN A 104 6.40 -3.84 13.57
C ASN A 104 7.38 -3.38 12.48
N VAL A 105 8.57 -3.98 12.37
CA VAL A 105 9.53 -3.67 11.30
C VAL A 105 9.03 -4.16 9.94
N LYS A 106 8.35 -5.31 9.89
CA LYS A 106 7.86 -5.92 8.64
C LYS A 106 6.97 -4.96 7.81
N PRO A 107 5.87 -4.38 8.35
CA PRO A 107 5.06 -3.44 7.58
C PRO A 107 5.82 -2.16 7.19
N ARG A 108 6.78 -1.70 8.00
CA ARG A 108 7.60 -0.51 7.67
C ARG A 108 8.49 -0.76 6.45
N LEU A 109 9.16 -1.90 6.38
CA LEU A 109 9.99 -2.28 5.23
C LEU A 109 9.16 -2.42 3.94
N ARG A 110 7.98 -3.04 4.04
CA ARG A 110 7.04 -3.14 2.93
C ARG A 110 6.60 -1.75 2.47
N MET A 111 6.32 -0.87 3.41
CA MET A 111 5.89 0.49 3.09
C MET A 111 6.97 1.31 2.40
N THR A 112 8.20 1.25 2.91
CA THR A 112 9.36 1.88 2.26
C THR A 112 9.54 1.37 0.83
N THR A 113 9.34 0.06 0.61
CA THR A 113 9.43 -0.54 -0.73
C THR A 113 8.35 -0.01 -1.67
N LEU A 114 7.10 0.10 -1.21
CA LEU A 114 6.01 0.66 -2.02
C LEU A 114 6.27 2.13 -2.39
N TYR A 115 6.72 2.96 -1.44
CA TYR A 115 7.11 4.35 -1.71
C TYR A 115 8.23 4.44 -2.74
N TYR A 116 9.25 3.58 -2.63
CA TYR A 116 10.35 3.52 -3.58
C TYR A 116 9.85 3.27 -5.01
N TYR A 117 9.00 2.25 -5.20
CA TYR A 117 8.45 1.94 -6.53
C TYR A 117 7.46 2.99 -7.04
N GLY A 118 6.65 3.57 -6.15
CA GLY A 118 5.75 4.68 -6.47
C GLY A 118 6.50 5.86 -7.07
N GLN A 119 7.58 6.28 -6.41
CA GLN A 119 8.41 7.38 -6.89
C GLN A 119 9.22 7.01 -8.14
N LEU A 120 9.78 5.79 -8.19
CA LEU A 120 10.59 5.32 -9.32
C LEU A 120 9.78 5.27 -10.62
N LYS A 121 8.51 4.85 -10.54
CA LYS A 121 7.64 4.65 -11.72
C LYS A 121 6.65 5.80 -11.94
N ASN A 122 6.67 6.83 -11.09
CA ASN A 122 5.69 7.91 -11.07
C ASN A 122 4.23 7.40 -11.05
N ILE A 123 3.98 6.43 -10.16
CA ILE A 123 2.66 5.84 -9.93
C ILE A 123 2.21 6.14 -8.50
N TRP A 124 0.91 6.34 -8.33
CA TRP A 124 0.36 6.78 -7.07
C TRP A 124 0.34 5.63 -6.06
N LEU A 125 0.78 5.91 -4.85
CA LEU A 125 0.78 4.92 -3.80
C LEU A 125 -0.64 4.79 -3.23
N LEU A 126 -1.30 3.66 -3.50
CA LEU A 126 -2.56 3.33 -2.84
C LEU A 126 -2.25 2.72 -1.48
N GLU A 127 -1.89 3.56 -0.53
CA GLU A 127 -1.67 3.17 0.87
C GLU A 127 -3.03 3.08 1.58
N GLN A 128 -3.86 2.10 1.22
CA GLN A 128 -5.17 1.83 1.85
C GLN A 128 -6.05 3.09 2.07
N VAL A 129 -5.90 4.12 1.23
CA VAL A 129 -6.76 5.30 1.28
C VAL A 129 -8.07 4.88 0.67
N ILE A 130 -8.99 4.42 1.51
CA ILE A 130 -10.41 4.65 1.27
C ILE A 130 -10.73 5.83 2.17
N ASN A 131 -11.29 6.89 1.59
CA ASN A 131 -11.76 8.06 2.33
C ASN A 131 -12.62 7.59 3.52
N GLN A 132 -12.38 8.10 4.73
CA GLN A 132 -13.14 7.72 5.94
C GLN A 132 -14.66 7.77 5.71
N ASN A 133 -15.16 8.73 4.94
CA ASN A 133 -16.58 8.87 4.63
C ASN A 133 -17.10 7.78 3.68
N LEU A 134 -16.29 7.38 2.69
CA LEU A 134 -16.63 6.31 1.75
C LEU A 134 -16.51 4.92 2.40
N LEU A 135 -15.55 4.78 3.33
CA LEU A 135 -15.42 3.61 4.20
C LEU A 135 -16.62 3.49 5.14
N LEU A 136 -17.07 4.58 5.76
CA LEU A 136 -18.28 4.61 6.61
C LEU A 136 -19.53 4.17 5.84
N ASP A 137 -19.71 4.64 4.60
CA ASP A 137 -20.83 4.22 3.75
C ASP A 137 -20.78 2.73 3.35
N ILE A 138 -19.57 2.18 3.13
CA ILE A 138 -19.35 0.77 2.84
C ILE A 138 -19.52 -0.09 4.10
N LEU A 139 -19.01 0.36 5.26
CA LEU A 139 -19.11 -0.29 6.56
C LEU A 139 -20.57 -0.43 7.00
N LEU A 140 -21.37 0.64 6.86
CA LEU A 140 -22.79 0.65 7.23
C LEU A 140 -23.65 -0.25 6.33
N ASN A 141 -23.26 -0.45 5.07
CA ASN A 141 -24.08 -1.19 4.09
C ASN A 141 -23.59 -2.62 3.77
N THR A 142 -22.35 -2.99 4.08
CA THR A 142 -21.78 -4.28 3.61
C THR A 142 -21.06 -5.13 4.67
N GLY A 143 -20.82 -4.61 5.89
CA GLY A 143 -20.26 -5.40 6.99
C GLY A 143 -18.81 -5.87 6.79
N ILE A 144 -18.08 -5.34 5.80
CA ILE A 144 -16.69 -5.71 5.52
C ILE A 144 -15.76 -4.79 6.31
N VAL A 145 -15.00 -5.38 7.24
CA VAL A 145 -13.96 -4.70 8.03
C VAL A 145 -12.72 -4.53 7.17
N VAL A 146 -12.26 -3.28 6.95
CA VAL A 146 -10.89 -3.00 6.50
C VAL A 146 -10.31 -1.95 7.44
N LEU A 147 -9.25 -2.35 8.15
CA LEU A 147 -8.70 -1.63 9.29
C LEU A 147 -8.03 -0.32 8.88
N ILE A 148 -8.43 0.74 9.58
CA ILE A 148 -7.92 2.11 9.59
C ILE A 148 -6.59 2.14 10.35
N LEU A 149 -5.54 2.86 9.87
CA LEU A 149 -4.56 3.62 10.70
C LEU A 149 -3.45 4.39 9.92
N CYS A 150 -3.73 5.09 8.82
CA CYS A 150 -2.72 6.02 8.24
C CYS A 150 -3.21 7.45 7.93
N HIS A 151 -4.52 7.71 7.95
CA HIS A 151 -5.03 9.00 7.47
C HIS A 151 -4.80 10.20 8.41
N LEU A 152 -4.56 9.98 9.70
CA LEU A 152 -4.28 11.08 10.64
C LEU A 152 -2.90 11.70 10.45
N TRP A 153 -1.91 10.96 9.93
CA TRP A 153 -0.54 11.49 9.81
C TRP A 153 -0.28 12.24 8.49
N ILE A 154 -0.86 11.77 7.37
CA ILE A 154 -0.63 12.36 6.05
C ILE A 154 -1.51 13.60 5.82
N LEU A 155 -2.76 13.63 6.31
CA LEU A 155 -3.64 14.79 6.11
C LEU A 155 -3.33 15.98 7.03
N GLN A 156 -2.83 15.75 8.25
CA GLN A 156 -2.41 16.86 9.12
C GLN A 156 -1.16 17.57 8.59
N ARG A 157 -0.28 16.90 7.84
CA ARG A 157 0.92 17.51 7.26
C ARG A 157 0.64 18.46 6.09
N ARG A 158 -0.40 18.22 5.28
CA ARG A 158 -0.74 19.10 4.14
C ARG A 158 -1.42 20.41 4.53
N LYS A 159 -2.00 20.51 5.73
CA LYS A 159 -2.61 21.77 6.24
C LYS A 159 -1.66 22.63 7.08
N PHE A 160 -0.46 22.15 7.43
CA PHE A 160 0.42 22.84 8.39
C PHE A 160 1.82 23.25 7.90
N MET A 161 2.17 23.03 6.63
CA MET A 161 3.54 23.33 6.17
C MET A 161 3.58 24.40 5.08
N ASN A 162 3.80 25.65 5.52
CA ASN A 162 4.55 26.63 4.75
C ASN A 162 5.97 26.05 4.53
N LEU A 163 6.33 25.85 3.26
CA LEU A 163 7.54 25.20 2.78
C LEU A 163 8.77 26.12 2.81
N GLN A 164 9.14 26.67 3.97
CA GLN A 164 10.41 27.39 4.11
C GLN A 164 11.30 26.99 5.30
N ASP A 165 10.83 26.26 6.32
CA ASP A 165 11.61 26.15 7.56
C ASP A 165 12.17 24.77 7.96
N PHE A 166 12.09 23.71 7.14
CA PHE A 166 12.75 22.45 7.53
C PHE A 166 13.41 21.73 6.35
N TRP A 167 14.73 21.53 6.50
CA TRP A 167 15.70 20.82 5.62
C TRP A 167 16.50 21.65 4.61
N VAL A 168 17.09 22.76 5.07
CA VAL A 168 18.44 23.15 4.62
C VAL A 168 19.39 22.80 5.76
N PHE A 169 20.07 21.66 5.68
CA PHE A 169 21.36 21.53 6.37
C PHE A 169 22.36 22.31 5.51
N PRO A 170 22.96 23.42 6.00
CA PRO A 170 24.02 24.08 5.26
C PRO A 170 25.22 23.12 5.24
N ILE A 171 25.59 22.67 4.05
CA ILE A 171 26.87 22.01 3.82
C ILE A 171 27.95 23.09 4.01
N LYS A 172 28.70 22.98 5.11
CA LYS A 172 30.08 23.47 5.27
C LYS A 172 30.86 22.45 6.08
#